data_AF-A0A561R6G7-F1
#
_entry.id   AF-A0A561R6G7-F1
#
_cell.length_a   1.000
_cell.length_b   1.000
_cell.length_c   1.000
_cell.angle_alpha   90.00
_cell.angle_beta   90.00
_cell.angle_gamma   90.00
#
_symmetry.space_group_name_H-M   'P 1'
#
loop_
_entity.id
_entity.type
_entity.pdbx_description
1 polymer ?
#
loop_
_entity_poly.entity_id
_entity_poly.type
_entity_poly.pdbx_seq_one_letter_code
_entity_poly.pdbx_strand_id
1 'polypeptide(L)'
;MTKGNPASEIDWKLVVRSLKSSGTDGALVLAEKAILEAAGIPLRLREARRRLFMLTTSASEGRPAVIGTDTGLVCLIALDDLLDVVIEDGPTLAEVLRDRR
;
A
#
# COMPACT_ATOMS: atom_id res chain seq x y z
N MET A 1 24.26 9.47 -11.42
CA MET A 1 22.89 10.01 -11.34
C MET A 1 22.00 9.23 -12.29
N THR A 2 21.49 8.08 -11.88
CA THR A 2 20.52 7.29 -12.65
C THR A 2 19.13 7.86 -12.35
N LYS A 3 18.55 8.54 -13.34
CA LYS A 3 17.15 8.96 -13.31
C LYS A 3 16.29 7.70 -13.20
N GLY A 4 15.72 7.47 -12.02
CA GLY A 4 14.67 6.48 -11.84
C GLY A 4 13.50 6.83 -12.75
N ASN A 5 13.09 5.87 -13.56
CA ASN A 5 11.94 5.98 -14.45
C ASN A 5 10.65 6.16 -13.61
N PRO A 6 9.91 7.28 -13.67
CA PRO A 6 8.65 7.45 -12.94
C PRO A 6 7.51 6.80 -13.74
N ALA A 7 7.70 5.56 -14.17
CA ALA A 7 6.65 4.82 -14.85
C ALA A 7 5.64 4.35 -13.80
N SER A 8 4.71 5.24 -13.44
CA SER A 8 3.37 4.91 -12.95
C SER A 8 3.34 3.71 -12.01
N GLU A 9 4.04 3.79 -10.88
CA GLU A 9 3.76 2.91 -9.75
C GLU A 9 2.32 3.24 -9.36
N ILE A 10 1.39 2.32 -9.64
CA ILE A 10 -0.03 2.52 -9.35
C ILE A 10 -0.13 2.86 -7.88
N ASP A 11 -0.64 4.06 -7.56
CA ASP A 11 -0.82 4.47 -6.18
C ASP A 11 -1.80 3.52 -5.49
N TRP A 12 -1.24 2.63 -4.67
CA TRP A 12 -1.99 1.59 -4.00
C TRP A 12 -3.06 2.18 -3.08
N LYS A 13 -2.83 3.38 -2.52
CA LYS A 13 -3.81 4.07 -1.67
C LYS A 13 -5.04 4.44 -2.49
N LEU A 14 -4.82 5.02 -3.67
CA LEU A 14 -5.87 5.37 -4.61
C LEU A 14 -6.75 4.16 -4.97
N VAL A 15 -6.11 3.02 -5.25
CA VAL A 15 -6.81 1.75 -5.53
C VAL A 15 -7.63 1.32 -4.34
N VAL A 16 -7.05 1.25 -3.14
CA VAL A 16 -7.78 0.80 -1.95
C VAL A 16 -8.96 1.73 -1.63
N ARG A 17 -8.79 3.05 -1.73
CA ARG A 17 -9.88 4.03 -1.55
C ARG A 17 -11.01 3.82 -2.55
N SER A 18 -10.69 3.53 -3.81
CA SER A 18 -11.72 3.26 -4.84
C SER A 18 -12.55 2.00 -4.55
N LEU A 19 -12.00 1.06 -3.80
CA LEU A 19 -12.63 -0.22 -3.46
C LEU A 19 -13.43 -0.16 -2.16
N LYS A 20 -13.14 0.80 -1.27
CA LYS A 20 -13.78 0.98 0.04
C LYS A 20 -15.30 1.10 -0.03
N SER A 21 -15.85 1.76 -1.05
CA SER A 21 -17.29 2.00 -1.21
C SER A 21 -18.07 0.81 -1.78
N SER A 22 -17.39 -0.18 -2.36
CA SER A 22 -18.06 -1.33 -2.97
C SER A 22 -18.62 -2.31 -1.93
N GLY A 23 -17.95 -2.48 -0.79
CA GLY A 23 -18.39 -3.36 0.30
C GLY A 23 -18.53 -4.85 -0.08
N THR A 24 -17.97 -5.28 -1.23
CA THR A 24 -18.04 -6.66 -1.71
C THR A 24 -16.80 -7.46 -1.31
N ASP A 25 -16.94 -8.78 -1.18
CA ASP A 25 -15.79 -9.68 -0.96
C ASP A 25 -14.73 -9.55 -2.06
N GLY A 26 -15.16 -9.32 -3.30
CA GLY A 26 -14.25 -9.06 -4.42
C GLY A 26 -13.44 -7.78 -4.25
N ALA A 27 -14.03 -6.72 -3.68
CA ALA A 27 -13.33 -5.47 -3.40
C ALA A 27 -12.28 -5.64 -2.29
N LEU A 28 -12.56 -6.46 -1.28
CA LEU A 28 -11.61 -6.78 -0.22
C LEU A 28 -10.38 -7.53 -0.77
N VAL A 29 -10.58 -8.52 -1.62
CA VAL A 29 -9.48 -9.28 -2.27
C VAL A 29 -8.63 -8.38 -3.16
N LEU A 30 -9.25 -7.45 -3.90
CA LEU A 30 -8.52 -6.51 -4.74
C LEU A 30 -7.73 -5.49 -3.92
N ALA A 31 -8.26 -5.04 -2.78
CA ALA A 31 -7.55 -4.15 -1.86
C ALA A 31 -6.34 -4.85 -1.23
N GLU A 32 -6.51 -6.11 -0.78
CA GLU A 32 -5.41 -6.92 -0.28
C GLU A 32 -4.30 -7.07 -1.33
N LYS A 33 -4.69 -7.37 -2.58
CA LYS A 33 -3.74 -7.51 -3.69
C LYS A 33 -2.98 -6.21 -3.96
N ALA A 34 -3.65 -5.05 -3.94
CA ALA A 34 -3.01 -3.75 -4.14
C ALA A 34 -1.96 -3.45 -3.05
N ILE A 35 -2.28 -3.77 -1.79
CA ILE A 35 -1.35 -3.62 -0.66
C ILE A 35 -0.15 -4.56 -0.81
N LEU A 36 -0.38 -5.82 -1.21
CA LEU A 36 0.70 -6.79 -1.44
C LEU A 36 1.61 -6.38 -2.60
N GLU A 37 1.05 -5.84 -3.68
CA GLU A 37 1.85 -5.34 -4.81
C GLU A 37 2.74 -4.17 -4.40
N ALA A 38 2.23 -3.22 -3.61
CA ALA A 38 3.01 -2.10 -3.09
C ALA A 38 4.10 -2.53 -2.10
N ALA A 39 3.76 -3.46 -1.21
CA ALA A 39 4.67 -3.97 -0.19
C ALA A 39 5.74 -4.93 -0.76
N GLY A 40 5.48 -5.51 -1.93
CA GLY A 40 6.34 -6.53 -2.52
C GLY A 40 6.22 -7.86 -1.78
N ILE A 41 7.33 -8.60 -1.71
CA ILE A 41 7.33 -9.97 -1.17
C ILE A 41 7.20 -9.93 0.36
N PRO A 42 6.20 -10.62 0.95
CA PRO A 42 6.07 -10.73 2.39
C PRO A 42 7.34 -11.30 3.05
N LEU A 43 7.83 -10.60 4.07
CA LEU A 43 9.03 -10.98 4.81
C LEU A 43 8.70 -11.99 5.90
N ARG A 44 9.60 -12.95 6.13
CA ARG A 44 9.51 -13.80 7.32
C ARG A 44 9.76 -12.97 8.58
N LEU A 45 9.11 -13.30 9.69
CA LEU A 45 9.30 -12.61 10.98
C LEU A 45 10.78 -12.42 11.37
N ARG A 46 11.62 -13.44 11.15
CA ARG A 46 13.07 -13.38 11.44
C ARG A 46 13.80 -12.35 10.59
N GLU A 47 13.40 -12.16 9.34
CA GLU A 47 13.98 -11.18 8.43
C GLU A 47 13.50 -9.77 8.77
N ALA A 48 12.20 -9.62 9.01
CA ALA A 48 11.62 -8.35 9.42
C ALA A 48 12.28 -7.79 10.69
N ARG A 49 12.51 -8.64 11.70
CA ARG A 49 13.22 -8.27 12.94
C ARG A 49 14.63 -7.73 12.71
N ARG A 50 15.37 -8.26 11.73
CA ARG A 50 16.74 -7.79 11.43
C ARG A 50 16.75 -6.48 10.66
N ARG A 51 15.64 -6.12 10.03
CA ARG A 51 15.52 -4.99 9.10
C ARG A 51 14.54 -3.91 9.57
N LEU A 52 14.13 -3.93 10.84
CA LEU A 52 13.04 -3.10 11.35
C LEU A 52 13.25 -1.60 11.05
N PHE A 53 14.47 -1.11 11.17
CA PHE A 53 14.79 0.29 10.82
C PHE A 53 14.49 0.58 9.34
N MET A 54 14.94 -0.26 8.41
CA MET A 54 14.65 -0.07 6.98
C MET A 54 13.15 -0.17 6.67
N LEU A 55 12.44 -1.10 7.32
CA LEU A 55 11.00 -1.27 7.11
C LEU A 55 10.19 -0.08 7.63
N THR A 56 10.58 0.47 8.77
CA THR A 56 9.94 1.67 9.34
C THR A 56 10.23 2.91 8.49
N THR A 57 11.47 3.10 8.02
CA THR A 57 11.80 4.17 7.07
C THR A 57 10.99 4.04 5.77
N SER A 58 10.92 2.84 5.18
CA SER A 58 10.14 2.59 3.97
C SER A 58 8.65 2.89 4.17
N ALA A 59 8.08 2.47 5.31
CA ALA A 59 6.69 2.77 5.65
C ALA A 59 6.47 4.28 5.78
N SER A 60 7.38 5.01 6.42
CA SER A 60 7.34 6.48 6.51
C SER A 60 7.47 7.19 5.16
N GLU A 61 8.04 6.53 4.14
CA GLU A 61 8.13 7.04 2.77
C GLU A 61 6.89 6.69 1.92
N GLY A 62 5.84 6.12 2.51
CA GLY A 62 4.59 5.80 1.82
C GLY A 62 4.51 4.38 1.27
N ARG A 63 5.52 3.55 1.55
CA ARG A 63 5.60 2.17 1.05
C ARG A 63 5.38 1.15 2.18
N PRO A 64 4.24 0.44 2.20
CA PRO A 64 3.96 -0.53 3.25
C PRO A 64 4.95 -1.70 3.21
N ALA A 65 5.07 -2.42 4.33
CA ALA A 65 5.80 -3.67 4.40
C ALA A 65 4.90 -4.77 4.96
N VAL A 66 4.94 -5.95 4.36
CA VAL A 66 4.13 -7.09 4.81
C VAL A 66 5.04 -8.15 5.42
N ILE A 67 4.61 -8.68 6.58
CA ILE A 67 5.33 -9.69 7.35
C ILE A 67 4.45 -10.93 7.46
N GLY A 68 4.96 -12.06 6.98
CA GLY A 68 4.34 -13.36 7.17
C GLY A 68 4.57 -13.90 8.59
N THR A 69 3.49 -14.34 9.21
CA THR A 69 3.44 -15.01 10.52
C THR A 69 2.74 -16.35 10.39
N ASP A 70 2.82 -17.21 11.40
CA ASP A 70 2.14 -18.51 11.40
C ASP A 70 0.60 -18.37 11.39
N THR A 71 0.08 -17.21 11.78
CA THR A 71 -1.36 -16.93 11.88
C THR A 71 -1.88 -16.01 10.78
N GLY A 72 -1.03 -15.60 9.82
CA GLY A 72 -1.43 -14.71 8.73
C GLY A 72 -0.40 -13.62 8.42
N LEU A 73 -0.88 -12.51 7.84
CA LEU A 73 -0.04 -11.38 7.42
C LEU A 73 -0.19 -10.20 8.38
N VAL A 74 0.93 -9.54 8.66
CA VAL A 74 0.98 -8.26 9.38
C VAL A 74 1.46 -7.18 8.42
N CYS A 75 0.69 -6.11 8.28
CA CYS A 75 1.06 -4.95 7.47
C CYS A 75 1.63 -3.85 8.37
N LEU A 76 2.84 -3.38 8.06
CA LEU A 76 3.43 -2.16 8.60
C LEU A 76 3.17 -1.03 7.61
N ILE A 77 2.50 0.01 8.08
CA ILE A 77 2.05 1.16 7.29
C ILE A 77 2.23 2.43 8.14
N ALA A 78 2.56 3.56 7.52
CA ALA A 78 2.55 4.83 8.24
C ALA A 78 1.13 5.20 8.66
N LEU A 79 1.00 5.87 9.81
CA LEU A 79 -0.31 6.28 10.31
C LEU A 79 -1.03 7.20 9.31
N ASP A 80 -0.33 8.16 8.71
CA ASP A 80 -0.92 9.09 7.75
C ASP A 80 -1.48 8.37 6.52
N ASP A 81 -0.79 7.33 6.04
CA ASP A 81 -1.25 6.50 4.93
C ASP A 81 -2.50 5.67 5.29
N LEU A 82 -2.53 5.15 6.53
CA LEU A 82 -3.70 4.44 7.04
C LEU A 82 -4.90 5.39 7.14
N LEU A 83 -4.69 6.61 7.64
CA LEU A 83 -5.73 7.61 7.73
C LEU A 83 -6.23 8.03 6.34
N ASP A 84 -5.34 8.25 5.37
CA ASP A 84 -5.73 8.53 3.97
C ASP A 84 -6.63 7.41 3.43
N VAL A 85 -6.21 6.16 3.55
CA VAL A 85 -6.99 5.02 3.05
C VAL A 85 -8.33 4.82 3.78
N VAL A 86 -8.36 5.03 5.10
CA VAL A 86 -9.53 4.77 5.95
C VAL A 86 -10.51 5.94 6.00
N ILE A 87 -10.03 7.18 5.98
CA ILE A 87 -10.86 8.38 6.17
C ILE A 87 -11.30 8.95 4.83
N GLU A 88 -10.38 9.12 3.89
CA GLU A 88 -10.69 9.80 2.63
C GLU A 88 -11.69 9.00 1.78
N ASP A 89 -12.44 9.74 0.98
CA ASP A 89 -13.38 9.17 0.01
C ASP A 89 -12.62 8.56 -1.18
N GLY A 90 -13.34 7.73 -1.94
CA GLY A 90 -12.84 7.24 -3.22
C GLY A 90 -12.48 8.41 -4.14
N PRO A 91 -11.43 8.29 -4.97
CA PRO A 91 -11.00 9.40 -5.82
C PRO A 91 -12.08 9.83 -6.81
N THR A 92 -12.14 11.13 -7.09
CA THR A 92 -13.01 11.64 -8.14
C THR A 92 -12.43 11.36 -9.52
N LEU A 93 -13.28 11.23 -10.53
CA LEU A 93 -12.83 11.09 -11.93
C LEU A 93 -11.90 12.24 -12.35
N ALA A 94 -12.13 13.45 -11.82
CA ALA A 94 -11.30 14.62 -12.09
C ALA A 94 -9.91 14.56 -11.44
N GLU A 95 -9.74 13.86 -10.32
CA GLU A 95 -8.41 13.58 -9.73
C GLU A 95 -7.65 12.56 -10.58
N VAL A 96 -8.30 11.44 -10.93
CA VAL A 96 -7.66 10.38 -11.73
C VAL A 96 -7.19 10.88 -13.08
N LEU A 97 -7.94 11.80 -13.71
CA LEU A 97 -7.56 12.40 -14.99
C LEU A 97 -6.44 13.45 -14.87
N ARG A 98 -6.24 14.06 -13.70
CA ARG A 98 -5.16 15.03 -13.47
C ARG A 98 -3.80 14.37 -13.33
N ASP A 99 -3.71 13.20 -12.69
CA ASP A 99 -2.46 12.45 -12.49
C ASP A 99 -1.89 11.81 -13.78
N ARG A 100 -2.66 11.79 -14.87
CA ARG A 100 -2.26 11.19 -16.16
C ARG A 100 -1.69 12.19 -17.18
N ARG A 101 -1.54 13.46 -16.82
CA ARG A 101 -1.15 14.55 -17.73
C ARG A 101 0.23 15.10 -17.37
#